data_AF-A0A2S8X1W2-F1
#
_entry.id   AF-A0A2S8X1W2-F1
#
_cell.length_a   1.000
_cell.length_b   1.000
_cell.length_c   1.000
_cell.angle_alpha   90.00
_cell.angle_beta   90.00
_cell.angle_gamma   90.00
#
_symmetry.space_group_name_H-M   'P 1'
#
loop_
_entity.id
_entity.type
_entity.pdbx_description
1 polymer ?
#
loop_
_entity_poly.entity_id
_entity_poly.type
_entity_poly.pdbx_seq_one_letter_code
_entity_poly.pdbx_strand_id
1 'polypeptide(L)'
;MKWNYTIKTFTVMLGLAAILTACGGGAKETSSPESASGTEVASSETSSSNAAVTETAATGSNGSEQTGSATEESSSADDGKIGKDSTLEELKQQYADKLGYIRIPLNDYPVRRVSEEGSKNINVANYSDAVVDMNAGVPIHSDSQRLIDDAFPFFTTVQAPDESYITWGEATNLERAMVKTLFIAREGLLITEDAMKNKDYSSTSFQDSKDFFRVTAKFESMAPVAQHPRDITLSTLYDKARTSWGKLAAMDPEQDEAAFAEMYKTTRTDANNAMGLLNVLLSTNEDERIKEIYGE
;
A
#
# COMPACT_ATOMS: atom_id res chain seq x y z
N MET A 1 -9.53 34.21 -2.43
CA MET A 1 -8.20 34.52 -3.02
C MET A 1 -8.09 33.75 -4.32
N LYS A 2 -7.81 34.41 -5.45
CA LYS A 2 -7.64 33.73 -6.75
C LYS A 2 -6.18 33.27 -6.87
N TRP A 3 -5.95 31.97 -6.93
CA TRP A 3 -4.62 31.40 -7.20
C TRP A 3 -4.58 30.99 -8.66
N ASN A 4 -3.96 31.82 -9.49
CA ASN A 4 -3.49 31.44 -10.82
C ASN A 4 -1.99 31.25 -10.72
N TYR A 5 -1.50 30.02 -10.83
CA TYR A 5 -0.09 29.76 -11.13
C TYR A 5 0.01 28.80 -12.31
N THR A 6 0.63 29.30 -13.37
CA THR A 6 1.05 28.56 -14.56
C THR A 6 2.22 27.66 -14.15
N ILE A 7 2.00 26.35 -14.11
CA ILE A 7 3.01 25.37 -13.72
C ILE A 7 3.91 25.08 -14.94
N LYS A 8 5.20 25.38 -14.82
CA LYS A 8 6.23 24.83 -15.72
C LYS A 8 6.66 23.48 -15.16
N THR A 9 6.31 22.41 -15.84
CA THR A 9 6.82 21.06 -15.58
C THR A 9 8.30 20.99 -15.94
N PHE A 10 9.17 20.82 -14.94
CA PHE A 10 10.54 20.39 -15.15
C PHE A 10 10.62 18.88 -14.93
N THR A 11 10.70 18.13 -16.02
CA THR A 11 10.98 16.70 -15.99
C THR A 11 12.48 16.51 -15.83
N VAL A 12 12.95 16.24 -14.61
CA VAL A 12 14.31 15.75 -14.36
C VAL A 12 14.20 14.33 -13.82
N MET A 13 14.38 13.34 -14.70
CA MET A 13 14.60 11.95 -14.32
C MET A 13 16.07 11.79 -13.92
N LEU A 14 16.34 11.79 -12.62
CA LEU A 14 17.61 11.32 -12.05
C LEU A 14 17.29 10.16 -11.11
N GLY A 15 17.83 8.99 -11.43
CA GLY A 15 17.60 7.76 -10.67
C GLY A 15 18.24 7.84 -9.29
N LEU A 16 17.45 7.62 -8.24
CA LEU A 16 17.91 7.41 -6.88
C LEU A 16 18.41 5.97 -6.75
N ALA A 17 19.63 5.72 -7.26
CA ALA A 17 20.35 4.47 -7.09
C ALA A 17 21.64 4.68 -6.28
N ALA A 18 21.49 5.19 -5.07
CA ALA A 18 22.44 5.09 -3.97
C ALA A 18 21.63 5.54 -2.74
N ILE A 19 21.10 4.67 -1.89
CA ILE A 19 21.78 3.97 -0.80
C ILE A 19 20.84 2.83 -0.38
N LEU A 20 20.96 1.61 -0.91
CA LEU A 20 20.30 0.41 -0.35
C LEU A 20 21.08 -0.88 -0.72
N THR A 21 22.40 -0.84 -0.58
CA THR A 21 23.25 -2.05 -0.62
C THR A 21 23.85 -2.31 0.76
N ALA A 22 23.40 -3.40 1.40
CA ALA A 22 23.95 -4.18 2.53
C ALA A 22 22.83 -4.46 3.56
N CYS A 23 22.56 -5.69 4.03
CA CYS A 23 23.42 -6.85 4.19
C CYS A 23 22.75 -8.15 3.72
N GLY A 24 23.43 -8.85 2.81
CA GLY A 24 23.37 -10.30 2.68
C GLY A 24 24.79 -10.85 2.84
N GLY A 25 24.96 -11.81 3.75
CA GLY A 25 26.08 -12.75 3.75
C GLY A 25 27.19 -12.55 4.78
N GLY A 26 27.45 -13.61 5.56
CA GLY A 26 28.80 -13.94 6.02
C GLY A 26 28.97 -14.04 7.54
N ALA A 27 28.47 -15.11 8.15
CA ALA A 27 28.92 -15.54 9.46
C ALA A 27 30.43 -15.82 9.40
N LYS A 28 31.19 -15.11 10.23
CA LYS A 28 32.64 -15.26 10.37
C LYS A 28 32.89 -16.37 11.40
N GLU A 29 33.57 -17.42 10.98
CA GLU A 29 34.10 -18.46 11.85
C GLU A 29 34.93 -17.85 12.98
N THR A 30 34.72 -18.32 14.21
CA THR A 30 35.76 -18.26 15.24
C THR A 30 35.69 -19.51 16.10
N SER A 31 36.84 -20.15 16.21
CA SER A 31 37.21 -21.41 16.83
C SER A 31 36.66 -21.69 18.22
N SER A 32 36.29 -22.96 18.45
CA SER A 32 36.05 -23.60 19.76
C SER A 32 37.29 -23.60 20.68
N PRO A 33 37.10 -23.92 21.98
CA PRO A 33 37.27 -25.33 22.37
C PRO A 33 36.15 -25.88 23.28
N GLU A 34 35.67 -27.06 22.87
CA GLU A 34 35.49 -28.30 23.64
C GLU A 34 35.05 -28.28 25.13
N SER A 35 33.83 -28.79 25.38
CA SER A 35 33.61 -29.83 26.40
C SER A 35 32.36 -30.65 26.08
N ALA A 36 32.52 -31.96 26.20
CA ALA A 36 31.63 -33.02 25.74
C ALA A 36 30.59 -33.48 26.78
N SER A 37 29.44 -33.95 26.28
CA SER A 37 28.61 -35.08 26.76
C SER A 37 27.28 -35.00 25.97
N GLY A 38 27.06 -35.79 24.90
CA GLY A 38 26.51 -37.16 24.91
C GLY A 38 25.00 -37.16 25.24
N THR A 39 24.03 -37.75 24.52
CA THR A 39 23.96 -38.76 23.45
C THR A 39 22.48 -38.89 23.00
N GLU A 40 22.25 -39.25 21.72
CA GLU A 40 21.07 -39.92 21.06
C GLU A 40 19.67 -39.26 21.04
N VAL A 41 19.09 -38.91 19.87
CA VAL A 41 18.47 -39.71 18.77
C VAL A 41 17.10 -40.31 19.14
N ALA A 42 16.03 -39.89 18.45
CA ALA A 42 15.20 -40.76 17.58
C ALA A 42 13.92 -40.07 17.08
N SER A 43 13.62 -40.34 15.81
CA SER A 43 12.44 -39.99 15.00
C SER A 43 11.20 -40.88 15.29
N SER A 44 10.16 -40.67 14.46
CA SER A 44 8.94 -41.48 14.20
C SER A 44 7.73 -41.16 15.12
N GLU A 45 6.47 -41.16 14.69
CA GLU A 45 5.77 -41.31 13.41
C GLU A 45 4.32 -40.86 13.59
N THR A 46 3.70 -40.55 12.46
CA THR A 46 2.27 -40.57 12.11
C THR A 46 1.39 -41.59 12.85
N SER A 47 0.16 -41.22 13.20
CA SER A 47 -1.03 -42.05 12.92
C SER A 47 -2.34 -41.26 13.05
N SER A 48 -3.12 -41.34 11.97
CA SER A 48 -4.52 -40.95 11.84
C SER A 48 -5.44 -41.88 12.62
N SER A 49 -6.59 -41.35 13.08
CA SER A 49 -7.83 -42.13 13.14
C SER A 49 -9.04 -41.22 13.03
N ASN A 50 -9.79 -41.38 11.93
CA ASN A 50 -11.17 -40.92 11.78
C ASN A 50 -12.09 -41.72 12.72
N ALA A 51 -13.10 -41.05 13.27
CA ALA A 51 -14.40 -41.65 13.57
C ALA A 51 -15.48 -40.64 13.19
N ALA A 52 -16.38 -41.08 12.31
CA ALA A 52 -17.53 -40.35 11.82
C ALA A 52 -18.82 -40.88 12.47
N VAL A 53 -19.93 -40.22 12.12
CA VAL A 53 -21.33 -40.72 12.05
C VAL A 53 -22.19 -40.42 13.31
N THR A 54 -23.39 -39.79 13.29
CA THR A 54 -24.27 -39.22 12.23
C THR A 54 -25.63 -38.74 12.83
N GLU A 55 -26.29 -37.75 12.18
CA GLU A 55 -27.75 -37.45 12.04
C GLU A 55 -28.64 -37.18 13.30
N THR A 56 -29.75 -36.41 13.26
CA THR A 56 -30.77 -36.21 12.21
C THR A 56 -31.53 -34.86 12.33
N ALA A 57 -32.10 -34.43 11.21
CA ALA A 57 -33.01 -33.30 10.90
C ALA A 57 -34.40 -33.36 11.61
N ALA A 58 -35.43 -32.51 11.44
CA ALA A 58 -35.78 -31.42 10.53
C ALA A 58 -37.05 -30.67 11.04
N THR A 59 -37.16 -29.37 10.72
CA THR A 59 -38.36 -28.63 10.21
C THR A 59 -39.63 -28.36 11.05
N GLY A 60 -40.03 -27.08 11.13
CA GLY A 60 -41.41 -26.63 10.82
C GLY A 60 -42.12 -25.59 11.71
N SER A 61 -42.18 -24.31 11.27
CA SER A 61 -43.27 -23.28 11.30
C SER A 61 -44.21 -23.11 12.52
N ASN A 62 -44.68 -21.93 12.98
CA ASN A 62 -45.08 -20.68 12.29
C ASN A 62 -45.41 -19.54 13.30
N GLY A 63 -45.19 -18.26 12.93
CA GLY A 63 -46.05 -17.07 13.17
C GLY A 63 -46.15 -16.34 14.53
N SER A 64 -45.73 -15.06 14.59
CA SER A 64 -46.62 -13.88 14.78
C SER A 64 -45.83 -12.55 14.88
N GLU A 65 -46.49 -11.47 14.46
CA GLU A 65 -46.02 -10.10 14.17
C GLU A 65 -45.92 -9.20 15.42
N GLN A 66 -44.97 -8.23 15.44
CA GLN A 66 -45.27 -6.80 15.63
C GLN A 66 -44.02 -5.90 15.54
N THR A 67 -44.03 -5.05 14.51
CA THR A 67 -43.70 -3.61 14.48
C THR A 67 -42.69 -3.00 15.47
N GLY A 68 -41.64 -2.36 14.92
CA GLY A 68 -40.84 -1.38 15.66
C GLY A 68 -39.70 -0.74 14.87
N SER A 69 -40.03 0.29 14.07
CA SER A 69 -39.15 1.39 13.64
C SER A 69 -37.89 1.03 12.85
N ALA A 70 -38.04 0.89 11.52
CA ALA A 70 -36.95 1.08 10.59
C ALA A 70 -36.42 2.51 10.74
N THR A 71 -35.18 2.64 11.20
CA THR A 71 -34.41 3.87 11.03
C THR A 71 -34.05 3.91 9.55
N GLU A 72 -34.46 4.96 8.85
CA GLU A 72 -34.18 5.15 7.44
C GLU A 72 -32.66 5.18 7.21
N GLU A 73 -32.11 4.04 6.79
CA GLU A 73 -30.88 4.01 6.00
C GLU A 73 -31.17 4.81 4.74
N SER A 74 -30.58 6.00 4.63
CA SER A 74 -30.43 6.70 3.36
C SER A 74 -29.44 5.93 2.49
N SER A 75 -29.87 4.76 2.03
CA SER A 75 -29.26 4.01 0.96
C SER A 75 -29.71 4.63 -0.36
N SER A 76 -28.92 5.55 -0.88
CA SER A 76 -28.91 5.77 -2.33
C SER A 76 -27.47 5.91 -2.80
N ALA A 77 -26.73 4.79 -2.71
CA ALA A 77 -25.81 4.49 -3.80
C ALA A 77 -26.71 4.33 -5.03
N ASP A 78 -26.77 5.35 -5.86
CA ASP A 78 -27.47 5.30 -7.14
C ASP A 78 -26.82 4.16 -7.94
N ASP A 79 -27.57 3.09 -8.20
CA ASP A 79 -27.05 1.84 -8.77
C ASP A 79 -26.21 2.15 -10.02
N GLY A 80 -24.89 1.95 -9.92
CA GLY A 80 -23.92 2.13 -11.00
C GLY A 80 -23.04 3.40 -10.96
N LYS A 81 -23.20 4.30 -9.98
CA LYS A 81 -22.30 5.46 -9.82
C LYS A 81 -21.12 5.16 -8.90
N ILE A 82 -19.90 5.42 -9.37
CA ILE A 82 -18.67 5.33 -8.58
C ILE A 82 -18.59 6.50 -7.60
N GLY A 83 -18.54 6.21 -6.30
CA GLY A 83 -18.35 7.16 -5.22
C GLY A 83 -19.61 7.93 -4.81
N LYS A 84 -19.59 8.46 -3.59
CA LYS A 84 -20.71 9.26 -3.02
C LYS A 84 -20.63 10.72 -3.52
N ASP A 85 -21.76 11.27 -3.96
CA ASP A 85 -21.84 12.67 -4.39
C ASP A 85 -21.50 13.63 -3.23
N SER A 86 -20.67 14.63 -3.50
CA SER A 86 -20.28 15.66 -2.55
C SER A 86 -19.85 16.95 -3.26
N THR A 87 -19.94 18.08 -2.58
CA THR A 87 -19.26 19.31 -2.99
C THR A 87 -17.92 19.45 -2.27
N LEU A 88 -16.96 20.14 -2.89
CA LEU A 88 -15.67 20.41 -2.23
C LEU A 88 -15.84 21.19 -0.91
N GLU A 89 -16.84 22.08 -0.84
CA GLU A 89 -17.10 22.89 0.35
C GLU A 89 -17.65 22.04 1.51
N GLU A 90 -18.59 21.13 1.24
CA GLU A 90 -19.07 20.18 2.25
C GLU A 90 -17.93 19.30 2.79
N LEU A 91 -17.06 18.81 1.90
CA LEU A 91 -15.92 17.99 2.31
C LEU A 91 -14.96 18.75 3.23
N LYS A 92 -14.69 20.02 2.93
CA LYS A 92 -13.85 20.88 3.78
C LYS A 92 -14.49 21.13 5.15
N GLN A 93 -15.78 21.44 5.18
CA GLN A 93 -16.47 21.75 6.43
C GLN A 93 -16.58 20.55 7.37
N GLN A 94 -16.72 19.34 6.82
CA GLN A 94 -16.96 18.13 7.61
C GLN A 94 -15.69 17.32 7.92
N TYR A 95 -14.71 17.30 7.02
CA TYR A 95 -13.57 16.38 7.09
C TYR A 95 -12.20 17.04 7.05
N ALA A 96 -12.10 18.37 6.88
CA ALA A 96 -10.80 19.02 6.94
C ALA A 96 -10.24 18.98 8.37
N ASP A 97 -9.00 18.49 8.52
CA ASP A 97 -8.29 18.55 9.77
C ASP A 97 -7.70 19.95 10.04
N LYS A 98 -6.99 20.09 11.16
CA LYS A 98 -6.33 21.36 11.55
C LYS A 98 -5.28 21.86 10.55
N LEU A 99 -4.79 21.00 9.66
CA LEU A 99 -3.82 21.31 8.60
C LEU A 99 -4.52 21.60 7.27
N GLY A 100 -5.84 21.42 7.20
CA GLY A 100 -6.66 21.65 6.02
C GLY A 100 -6.79 20.43 5.10
N TYR A 101 -6.31 19.25 5.51
CA TYR A 101 -6.46 18.02 4.73
C TYR A 101 -7.84 17.41 4.97
N ILE A 102 -8.57 17.12 3.89
CA ILE A 102 -9.83 16.38 3.92
C ILE A 102 -9.52 14.92 4.22
N ARG A 103 -9.94 14.42 5.38
CA ARG A 103 -9.72 13.04 5.83
C ARG A 103 -11.04 12.31 6.04
N ILE A 104 -11.41 11.49 5.06
CA ILE A 104 -12.64 10.70 5.12
C ILE A 104 -12.30 9.30 5.67
N PRO A 105 -12.92 8.88 6.79
CA PRO A 105 -12.75 7.54 7.32
C PRO A 105 -13.12 6.47 6.29
N LEU A 106 -12.45 5.32 6.33
CA LEU A 106 -12.72 4.20 5.42
C LEU A 106 -14.16 3.67 5.51
N ASN A 107 -14.81 3.80 6.67
CA ASN A 107 -16.20 3.38 6.88
C ASN A 107 -17.23 4.46 6.49
N ASP A 108 -16.82 5.58 5.90
CA ASP A 108 -17.72 6.63 5.40
C ASP A 108 -17.48 6.95 3.91
N TYR A 109 -17.56 5.93 3.06
CA TYR A 109 -17.49 6.04 1.59
C TYR A 109 -16.32 6.93 1.10
N PRO A 110 -15.06 6.48 1.26
CA PRO A 110 -13.89 7.32 1.05
C PRO A 110 -13.70 7.80 -0.40
N VAL A 111 -14.33 7.13 -1.36
CA VAL A 111 -14.39 7.55 -2.77
C VAL A 111 -15.57 8.51 -2.95
N ARG A 112 -15.29 9.73 -3.38
CA ARG A 112 -16.27 10.81 -3.57
C ARG A 112 -16.35 11.24 -5.02
N ARG A 113 -17.55 11.61 -5.47
CA ARG A 113 -17.79 12.38 -6.70
C ARG A 113 -17.89 13.85 -6.32
N VAL A 114 -16.80 14.58 -6.51
CA VAL A 114 -16.67 15.95 -6.05
C VAL A 114 -17.04 16.93 -7.14
N SER A 115 -18.03 17.76 -6.85
CA SER A 115 -18.36 18.95 -7.61
C SER A 115 -17.71 20.19 -6.98
N GLU A 116 -17.23 21.09 -7.83
CA GLU A 116 -16.64 22.36 -7.41
C GLU A 116 -17.50 23.53 -7.88
N GLU A 117 -17.66 24.54 -7.04
CA GLU A 117 -18.47 25.72 -7.37
C GLU A 117 -17.95 26.40 -8.64
N GLY A 118 -18.84 26.65 -9.59
CA GLY A 118 -18.50 27.26 -10.88
C GLY A 118 -17.81 26.31 -11.87
N SER A 119 -17.56 25.05 -11.51
CA SER A 119 -17.05 24.02 -12.41
C SER A 119 -18.19 23.12 -12.91
N LYS A 120 -18.13 22.73 -14.19
CA LYS A 120 -18.98 21.65 -14.74
C LYS A 120 -18.34 20.27 -14.58
N ASN A 121 -17.11 20.21 -14.10
CA ASN A 121 -16.37 18.96 -13.96
C ASN A 121 -16.73 18.31 -12.63
N ILE A 122 -16.96 17.00 -12.67
CA ILE A 122 -17.11 16.15 -11.48
C ILE A 122 -15.89 15.25 -11.43
N ASN A 123 -15.13 15.34 -10.34
CA ASN A 123 -13.94 14.53 -10.13
C ASN A 123 -14.28 13.35 -9.21
N VAL A 124 -13.87 12.14 -9.59
CA VAL A 124 -13.87 11.01 -8.66
C VAL A 124 -12.54 11.03 -7.92
N ALA A 125 -12.57 11.02 -6.59
CA ALA A 125 -11.38 11.13 -5.75
C ALA A 125 -11.50 10.28 -4.48
N ASN A 126 -10.40 9.66 -4.07
CA ASN A 126 -10.27 8.98 -2.79
C ASN A 126 -9.70 9.94 -1.75
N TYR A 127 -10.39 10.14 -0.62
CA TYR A 127 -9.95 10.98 0.50
C TYR A 127 -9.68 10.19 1.79
N SER A 128 -9.58 8.86 1.71
CA SER A 128 -9.02 8.06 2.81
C SER A 128 -7.50 8.10 2.83
N ASP A 129 -6.89 7.46 3.83
CA ASP A 129 -5.45 7.27 3.93
C ASP A 129 -4.98 5.89 3.42
N ALA A 130 -5.77 5.20 2.59
CA ALA A 130 -5.44 3.91 2.01
C ALA A 130 -5.64 3.90 0.49
N VAL A 131 -4.96 2.97 -0.21
CA VAL A 131 -5.32 2.64 -1.59
C VAL A 131 -6.55 1.75 -1.55
N VAL A 132 -7.61 2.14 -2.28
CA VAL A 132 -8.91 1.46 -2.24
C VAL A 132 -9.30 0.94 -3.63
N ASP A 133 -10.15 -0.08 -3.66
CA ASP A 133 -10.91 -0.40 -4.86
C ASP A 133 -11.90 0.75 -5.11
N MET A 134 -11.79 1.39 -6.26
CA MET A 134 -12.56 2.56 -6.63
C MET A 134 -14.08 2.29 -6.62
N ASN A 135 -14.52 1.07 -6.95
CA ASN A 135 -15.93 0.73 -7.04
C ASN A 135 -16.51 0.36 -5.68
N ALA A 136 -15.75 -0.37 -4.86
CA ALA A 136 -16.20 -0.82 -3.54
C ALA A 136 -15.90 0.17 -2.41
N GLY A 137 -14.93 1.07 -2.59
CA GLY A 137 -14.47 1.99 -1.55
C GLY A 137 -13.74 1.32 -0.39
N VAL A 138 -13.27 0.08 -0.56
CA VAL A 138 -12.59 -0.71 0.47
C VAL A 138 -11.09 -0.82 0.17
N PRO A 139 -10.21 -0.89 1.18
CA PRO A 139 -8.76 -1.07 0.97
C PRO A 139 -8.43 -2.31 0.12
N ILE A 140 -7.45 -2.19 -0.78
CA ILE A 140 -7.00 -3.32 -1.63
C ILE A 140 -6.04 -4.28 -0.91
N HIS A 141 -5.58 -3.89 0.27
CA HIS A 141 -4.74 -4.68 1.16
C HIS A 141 -5.17 -4.45 2.61
N SER A 142 -4.71 -5.28 3.53
CA SER A 142 -4.99 -5.10 4.96
C SER A 142 -4.59 -3.69 5.41
N ASP A 143 -5.50 -3.01 6.11
CA ASP A 143 -5.24 -1.71 6.71
C ASP A 143 -5.42 -1.82 8.23
N SER A 144 -4.30 -1.91 8.94
CA SER A 144 -4.29 -2.19 10.38
C SER A 144 -3.30 -1.29 11.10
N GLN A 145 -3.55 -1.03 12.39
CA GLN A 145 -2.62 -0.26 13.21
C GLN A 145 -1.22 -0.91 13.26
N ARG A 146 -1.17 -2.26 13.32
CA ARG A 146 0.10 -3.00 13.29
C ARG A 146 0.92 -2.70 12.03
N LEU A 147 0.26 -2.65 10.86
CA LEU A 147 0.94 -2.28 9.61
C LEU A 147 1.52 -0.87 9.69
N ILE A 148 0.79 0.09 10.28
CA ILE A 148 1.27 1.46 10.47
C ILE A 148 2.47 1.49 11.42
N ASP A 149 2.38 0.77 12.54
CA ASP A 149 3.42 0.69 13.56
C ASP A 149 4.72 0.06 13.03
N ASP A 150 4.63 -0.87 12.07
CA ASP A 150 5.78 -1.49 11.42
C ASP A 150 6.32 -0.61 10.25
N ALA A 151 5.42 -0.08 9.41
CA ALA A 151 5.77 0.61 8.18
C ALA A 151 6.24 2.06 8.39
N PHE A 152 5.60 2.82 9.27
CA PHE A 152 5.94 4.24 9.45
C PHE A 152 7.36 4.44 10.00
N PRO A 153 7.82 3.68 11.02
CA PRO A 153 9.22 3.74 11.46
C PRO A 153 10.19 3.32 10.36
N PHE A 154 9.84 2.33 9.53
CA PHE A 154 10.67 1.93 8.39
C PHE A 154 10.96 3.12 7.47
N PHE A 155 9.95 3.92 7.11
CA PHE A 155 10.14 5.09 6.23
C PHE A 155 10.74 6.32 6.92
N THR A 156 10.92 6.29 8.24
CA THR A 156 11.39 7.44 9.01
C THR A 156 12.66 7.05 9.77
N THR A 157 12.51 6.72 11.03
CA THR A 157 13.59 6.57 12.02
C THR A 157 14.49 5.35 11.80
N VAL A 158 14.06 4.33 11.07
CA VAL A 158 14.89 3.13 10.84
C VAL A 158 15.91 3.34 9.72
N GLN A 159 15.52 4.00 8.62
CA GLN A 159 16.37 4.17 7.44
C GLN A 159 17.35 5.34 7.58
N ALA A 160 16.94 6.40 8.27
CA ALA A 160 17.78 7.57 8.52
C ALA A 160 17.52 8.10 9.94
N PRO A 161 18.08 7.45 10.97
CA PRO A 161 17.81 7.77 12.39
C PRO A 161 18.29 9.17 12.80
N ASP A 162 19.20 9.77 12.05
CA ASP A 162 19.76 11.10 12.33
C ASP A 162 18.89 12.24 11.79
N GLU A 163 17.85 11.93 11.00
CA GLU A 163 16.90 12.91 10.45
C GLU A 163 15.71 13.12 11.39
N SER A 164 15.05 14.28 11.25
CA SER A 164 13.80 14.59 11.94
C SER A 164 12.60 14.39 11.01
N TYR A 165 11.53 13.78 11.54
CA TYR A 165 10.35 13.39 10.77
C TYR A 165 9.07 13.97 11.34
N ILE A 166 8.10 14.25 10.47
CA ILE A 166 6.74 14.60 10.86
C ILE A 166 6.06 13.40 11.52
N THR A 167 5.02 13.64 12.30
CA THR A 167 4.20 12.57 12.88
C THR A 167 3.25 11.97 11.84
N TRP A 168 2.74 10.76 12.10
CA TRP A 168 1.66 10.17 11.28
C TRP A 168 0.49 11.15 11.11
N GLY A 169 0.14 11.86 12.19
CA GLY A 169 -0.92 12.88 12.24
C GLY A 169 -0.73 14.03 11.23
N GLU A 170 0.52 14.37 10.92
CA GLU A 170 0.88 15.48 10.04
C GLU A 170 0.99 15.07 8.57
N ALA A 171 1.30 13.81 8.28
CA ALA A 171 1.40 13.29 6.92
C ALA A 171 0.08 13.42 6.13
N THR A 172 0.17 13.68 4.83
CA THR A 172 -0.97 13.71 3.90
C THR A 172 -1.61 12.33 3.79
N ASN A 173 -2.83 12.25 3.29
CA ASN A 173 -3.46 10.95 3.05
C ASN A 173 -2.72 10.13 1.99
N LEU A 174 -2.14 10.77 0.96
CA LEU A 174 -1.35 10.07 -0.03
C LEU A 174 -0.09 9.49 0.61
N GLU A 175 0.66 10.28 1.39
CA GLU A 175 1.86 9.81 2.10
C GLU A 175 1.54 8.62 3.01
N ARG A 176 0.46 8.70 3.79
CA ARG A 176 -0.01 7.60 4.66
C ARG A 176 -0.35 6.34 3.89
N ALA A 177 -1.07 6.46 2.76
CA ALA A 177 -1.37 5.33 1.91
C ALA A 177 -0.08 4.72 1.34
N MET A 178 0.85 5.57 0.89
CA MET A 178 2.12 5.14 0.31
C MET A 178 3.03 4.46 1.33
N VAL A 179 3.06 4.90 2.59
CA VAL A 179 3.76 4.19 3.68
C VAL A 179 3.29 2.75 3.75
N LYS A 180 1.97 2.52 3.73
CA LYS A 180 1.39 1.17 3.82
C LYS A 180 1.66 0.35 2.56
N THR A 181 1.32 0.89 1.38
CA THR A 181 1.38 0.16 0.11
C THR A 181 2.82 -0.12 -0.33
N LEU A 182 3.74 0.85 -0.19
CA LEU A 182 5.14 0.65 -0.57
C LEU A 182 5.88 -0.28 0.40
N PHE A 183 5.49 -0.31 1.68
CA PHE A 183 6.03 -1.28 2.63
C PHE A 183 5.67 -2.72 2.24
N ILE A 184 4.41 -2.98 1.88
CA ILE A 184 3.97 -4.29 1.39
C ILE A 184 4.67 -4.63 0.07
N ALA A 185 4.77 -3.68 -0.85
CA ALA A 185 5.46 -3.87 -2.13
C ALA A 185 6.93 -4.26 -1.95
N ARG A 186 7.62 -3.64 -0.98
CA ARG A 186 9.01 -3.98 -0.62
C ARG A 186 9.12 -5.45 -0.22
N GLU A 187 8.27 -5.93 0.68
CA GLU A 187 8.27 -7.34 1.09
C GLU A 187 8.02 -8.26 -0.11
N GLY A 188 7.03 -7.93 -0.96
CA GLY A 188 6.74 -8.72 -2.16
C GLY A 188 7.92 -8.78 -3.14
N LEU A 189 8.69 -7.69 -3.26
CA LEU A 189 9.90 -7.65 -4.08
C LEU A 189 11.03 -8.51 -3.49
N LEU A 190 11.20 -8.51 -2.16
CA LEU A 190 12.18 -9.39 -1.50
C LEU A 190 11.82 -10.87 -1.68
N ILE A 191 10.54 -11.22 -1.50
CA ILE A 191 10.04 -12.57 -1.76
C ILE A 191 10.26 -12.98 -3.23
N THR A 192 10.03 -12.05 -4.17
CA THR A 192 10.29 -12.29 -5.60
C THR A 192 11.77 -12.55 -5.86
N GLU A 193 12.67 -11.79 -5.22
CA GLU A 193 14.11 -12.00 -5.33
C GLU A 193 14.54 -13.37 -4.82
N ASP A 194 14.01 -13.80 -3.69
CA ASP A 194 14.32 -15.09 -3.10
C ASP A 194 13.74 -16.24 -3.93
N ALA A 195 12.54 -16.09 -4.49
CA ALA A 195 11.97 -17.02 -5.46
C ALA A 195 12.88 -17.16 -6.70
N MET A 196 13.41 -16.06 -7.22
CA MET A 196 14.36 -16.08 -8.34
C MET A 196 15.67 -16.80 -7.99
N LYS A 197 16.24 -16.55 -6.81
CA LYS A 197 17.48 -17.20 -6.35
C LYS A 197 17.31 -18.70 -6.19
N ASN A 198 16.18 -19.12 -5.63
CA ASN A 198 15.91 -20.52 -5.31
C ASN A 198 15.18 -21.27 -6.43
N LYS A 199 14.74 -20.55 -7.48
CA LYS A 199 13.88 -21.05 -8.56
C LYS A 199 12.58 -21.68 -8.04
N ASP A 200 12.05 -21.16 -6.94
CA ASP A 200 10.76 -21.59 -6.37
C ASP A 200 9.71 -20.51 -6.59
N TYR A 201 9.09 -20.56 -7.77
CA TYR A 201 7.97 -19.70 -8.16
C TYR A 201 6.61 -20.30 -7.78
N SER A 202 6.58 -21.45 -7.10
CA SER A 202 5.35 -22.13 -6.71
C SER A 202 4.90 -21.79 -5.29
N SER A 203 5.81 -21.24 -4.47
CA SER A 203 5.53 -20.87 -3.09
C SER A 203 4.32 -19.92 -2.95
N THR A 204 3.51 -20.14 -1.92
CA THR A 204 2.33 -19.30 -1.62
C THR A 204 2.72 -17.84 -1.45
N SER A 205 3.83 -17.55 -0.75
CA SER A 205 4.32 -16.18 -0.56
C SER A 205 4.64 -15.46 -1.87
N PHE A 206 5.22 -16.18 -2.85
CA PHE A 206 5.50 -15.60 -4.16
C PHE A 206 4.21 -15.34 -4.95
N GLN A 207 3.27 -16.29 -4.94
CA GLN A 207 1.97 -16.12 -5.59
C GLN A 207 1.16 -14.97 -4.98
N ASP A 208 1.13 -14.86 -3.65
CA ASP A 208 0.50 -13.75 -2.93
C ASP A 208 1.15 -12.40 -3.30
N SER A 209 2.48 -12.36 -3.43
CA SER A 209 3.21 -11.16 -3.86
C SER A 209 2.86 -10.77 -5.30
N LYS A 210 2.80 -11.74 -6.22
CA LYS A 210 2.35 -11.52 -7.61
C LYS A 210 0.90 -11.01 -7.64
N ASP A 211 0.03 -11.56 -6.80
CA ASP A 211 -1.37 -11.14 -6.73
C ASP A 211 -1.51 -9.72 -6.16
N PHE A 212 -0.75 -9.36 -5.12
CA PHE A 212 -0.68 -7.99 -4.63
C PHE A 212 -0.26 -7.02 -5.74
N PHE A 213 0.80 -7.33 -6.49
CA PHE A 213 1.25 -6.51 -7.61
C PHE A 213 0.19 -6.38 -8.70
N ARG A 214 -0.46 -7.49 -9.06
CA ARG A 214 -1.55 -7.52 -10.05
C ARG A 214 -2.74 -6.67 -9.63
N VAL A 215 -3.19 -6.80 -8.38
CA VAL A 215 -4.32 -6.03 -7.84
C VAL A 215 -3.97 -4.55 -7.80
N THR A 216 -2.80 -4.20 -7.26
CA THR A 216 -2.38 -2.79 -7.11
C THR A 216 -2.17 -2.09 -8.46
N ALA A 217 -1.80 -2.82 -9.51
CA ALA A 217 -1.63 -2.30 -10.86
C ALA A 217 -2.96 -2.03 -11.60
N LYS A 218 -4.09 -2.51 -11.09
CA LYS A 218 -5.41 -2.27 -11.72
C LYS A 218 -5.74 -0.79 -11.80
N PHE A 219 -6.59 -0.42 -12.76
CA PHE A 219 -7.09 0.95 -12.86
C PHE A 219 -7.98 1.30 -11.66
N GLU A 220 -8.71 0.32 -11.15
CA GLU A 220 -9.61 0.43 -10.01
C GLU A 220 -8.86 0.61 -8.68
N SER A 221 -7.56 0.34 -8.62
CA SER A 221 -6.74 0.54 -7.41
C SER A 221 -6.38 2.01 -7.26
N MET A 222 -7.17 2.74 -6.48
CA MET A 222 -7.17 4.19 -6.41
C MET A 222 -6.43 4.69 -5.16
N ALA A 223 -5.27 5.31 -5.38
CA ALA A 223 -4.57 6.05 -4.33
C ALA A 223 -5.34 7.31 -3.90
N PRO A 224 -5.12 7.80 -2.67
CA PRO A 224 -5.71 9.07 -2.24
C PRO A 224 -5.31 10.22 -3.16
N VAL A 225 -6.22 11.17 -3.34
CA VAL A 225 -5.95 12.36 -4.14
C VAL A 225 -4.87 13.22 -3.48
N ALA A 226 -4.02 13.84 -4.30
CA ALA A 226 -3.05 14.83 -3.86
C ALA A 226 -3.75 16.02 -3.16
N GLN A 227 -3.35 16.35 -1.94
CA GLN A 227 -3.86 17.49 -1.17
C GLN A 227 -2.76 18.50 -0.82
N HIS A 228 -1.50 18.16 -1.09
CA HIS A 228 -0.34 19.02 -1.02
C HIS A 228 0.38 19.06 -2.39
N PRO A 229 1.01 20.18 -2.80
CA PRO A 229 1.65 20.26 -4.13
C PRO A 229 2.68 19.16 -4.42
N ARG A 230 3.34 18.65 -3.37
CA ARG A 230 4.40 17.65 -3.48
C ARG A 230 3.88 16.22 -3.58
N ASP A 231 2.62 16.00 -3.20
CA ASP A 231 1.90 14.73 -3.43
C ASP A 231 1.85 14.38 -4.93
N ILE A 232 1.87 15.37 -5.83
CA ILE A 232 1.80 15.14 -7.28
C ILE A 232 3.00 14.31 -7.77
N THR A 233 4.20 14.65 -7.29
CA THR A 233 5.42 13.91 -7.66
C THR A 233 5.38 12.51 -7.06
N LEU A 234 4.95 12.36 -5.82
CA LEU A 234 4.80 11.06 -5.17
C LEU A 234 3.79 10.18 -5.91
N SER A 235 2.63 10.72 -6.29
CA SER A 235 1.62 10.02 -7.10
C SER A 235 2.18 9.56 -8.44
N THR A 236 2.99 10.41 -9.10
CA THR A 236 3.62 10.06 -10.39
C THR A 236 4.59 8.90 -10.25
N LEU A 237 5.43 8.91 -9.19
CA LEU A 237 6.37 7.83 -8.93
C LEU A 237 5.64 6.53 -8.54
N TYR A 238 4.59 6.63 -7.74
CA TYR A 238 3.74 5.50 -7.39
C TYR A 238 3.04 4.90 -8.62
N ASP A 239 2.49 5.71 -9.51
CA ASP A 239 1.86 5.25 -10.76
C ASP A 239 2.87 4.52 -11.66
N LYS A 240 4.11 5.02 -11.72
CA LYS A 240 5.18 4.34 -12.42
C LYS A 240 5.50 2.98 -11.77
N ALA A 241 5.65 2.95 -10.44
CA ALA A 241 5.94 1.74 -9.69
C ALA A 241 4.84 0.69 -9.86
N ARG A 242 3.57 1.03 -9.63
CA ARG A 242 2.47 0.06 -9.82
C ARG A 242 2.32 -0.41 -11.26
N THR A 243 2.68 0.43 -12.24
CA THR A 243 2.73 0.00 -13.65
C THR A 243 3.79 -1.08 -13.88
N SER A 244 4.99 -0.94 -13.31
CA SER A 244 6.03 -1.97 -13.41
C SER A 244 5.68 -3.21 -12.59
N TRP A 245 5.03 -3.06 -11.42
CA TRP A 245 4.47 -4.17 -10.64
C TRP A 245 3.51 -5.03 -11.47
N GLY A 246 2.57 -4.39 -12.17
CA GLY A 246 1.62 -5.10 -13.05
C GLY A 246 2.31 -5.85 -14.18
N LYS A 247 3.35 -5.26 -14.79
CA LYS A 247 4.14 -5.91 -15.84
C LYS A 247 4.88 -7.13 -15.29
N LEU A 248 5.54 -7.01 -14.14
CA LEU A 248 6.23 -8.12 -13.49
C LEU A 248 5.27 -9.25 -13.14
N ALA A 249 4.10 -8.92 -12.56
CA ALA A 249 3.10 -9.90 -12.17
C ALA A 249 2.50 -10.67 -13.36
N ALA A 250 2.42 -10.04 -14.53
CA ALA A 250 1.92 -10.67 -15.75
C ALA A 250 2.94 -11.62 -16.41
N MET A 251 4.21 -11.56 -16.03
CA MET A 251 5.25 -12.43 -16.60
C MET A 251 5.23 -13.82 -15.96
N ASP A 252 5.55 -14.81 -16.77
CA ASP A 252 5.84 -16.17 -16.34
C ASP A 252 7.37 -16.32 -16.20
N PRO A 253 7.90 -16.43 -14.96
CA PRO A 253 9.34 -16.55 -14.74
C PRO A 253 9.94 -17.85 -15.29
N GLU A 254 9.13 -18.90 -15.53
CA GLU A 254 9.60 -20.18 -16.07
C GLU A 254 9.74 -20.15 -17.60
N GLN A 255 9.04 -19.24 -18.29
CA GLN A 255 9.12 -19.10 -19.74
C GLN A 255 10.34 -18.29 -20.19
N ASP A 256 10.68 -17.22 -19.46
CA ASP A 256 11.82 -16.35 -19.77
C ASP A 256 12.43 -15.75 -18.49
N GLU A 257 13.30 -16.54 -17.84
CA GLU A 257 13.96 -16.18 -16.57
C GLU A 257 14.78 -14.88 -16.70
N ALA A 258 15.41 -14.65 -17.86
CA ALA A 258 16.23 -13.47 -18.09
C ALA A 258 15.39 -12.20 -18.22
N ALA A 259 14.30 -12.25 -18.98
CA ALA A 259 13.38 -11.13 -19.09
C ALA A 259 12.68 -10.84 -17.75
N PHE A 260 12.30 -11.89 -17.01
CA PHE A 260 11.71 -11.73 -15.68
C PHE A 260 12.67 -11.04 -14.72
N ALA A 261 13.94 -11.44 -14.70
CA ALA A 261 14.96 -10.84 -13.85
C ALA A 261 15.21 -9.35 -14.18
N GLU A 262 15.18 -8.98 -15.45
CA GLU A 262 15.34 -7.58 -15.85
C GLU A 262 14.11 -6.73 -15.52
N MET A 263 12.91 -7.29 -15.69
CA MET A 263 11.69 -6.64 -15.23
C MET A 263 11.70 -6.46 -13.71
N TYR A 264 12.16 -7.46 -12.94
CA TYR A 264 12.31 -7.35 -11.49
C TYR A 264 13.22 -6.17 -11.09
N LYS A 265 14.38 -5.98 -11.74
CA LYS A 265 15.28 -4.84 -11.45
C LYS A 265 14.60 -3.50 -11.72
N THR A 266 13.89 -3.39 -12.84
CA THR A 266 13.14 -2.17 -13.20
C THR A 266 12.07 -1.87 -12.14
N THR A 267 11.31 -2.90 -11.79
CA THR A 267 10.23 -2.87 -10.79
C THR A 267 10.74 -2.45 -9.42
N ARG A 268 11.87 -3.02 -8.98
CA ARG A 268 12.54 -2.64 -7.73
C ARG A 268 13.05 -1.20 -7.77
N THR A 269 13.62 -0.76 -8.88
CA THR A 269 14.11 0.62 -9.05
C THR A 269 12.98 1.63 -8.95
N ASP A 270 11.86 1.38 -9.64
CA ASP A 270 10.70 2.28 -9.60
C ASP A 270 10.07 2.35 -8.20
N ALA A 271 9.95 1.21 -7.51
CA ALA A 271 9.50 1.19 -6.11
C ALA A 271 10.44 1.98 -5.19
N ASN A 272 11.76 1.77 -5.31
CA ASN A 272 12.76 2.47 -4.51
C ASN A 272 12.74 3.99 -4.74
N ASN A 273 12.49 4.44 -5.97
CA ASN A 273 12.36 5.88 -6.25
C ASN A 273 11.16 6.48 -5.50
N ALA A 274 9.99 5.81 -5.50
CA ALA A 274 8.82 6.27 -4.75
C ALA A 274 9.07 6.24 -3.24
N MET A 275 9.72 5.18 -2.74
CA MET A 275 10.09 5.03 -1.33
C MET A 275 11.07 6.10 -0.86
N GLY A 276 12.08 6.41 -1.66
CA GLY A 276 13.07 7.45 -1.38
C GLY A 276 12.44 8.82 -1.28
N LEU A 277 11.58 9.19 -2.24
CA LEU A 277 10.84 10.45 -2.16
C LEU A 277 9.92 10.48 -0.94
N LEU A 278 9.20 9.40 -0.63
CA LEU A 278 8.32 9.34 0.54
C LEU A 278 9.10 9.60 1.85
N ASN A 279 10.28 9.01 2.02
CA ASN A 279 11.13 9.31 3.19
C ASN A 279 11.51 10.80 3.29
N VAL A 280 11.72 11.45 2.15
CA VAL A 280 12.01 12.90 2.11
C VAL A 280 10.77 13.71 2.45
N LEU A 281 9.61 13.39 1.86
CA LEU A 281 8.34 14.07 2.15
C LEU A 281 7.92 13.98 3.63
N LEU A 282 8.25 12.86 4.28
CA LEU A 282 7.98 12.68 5.71
C LEU A 282 8.96 13.42 6.64
N SER A 283 10.02 14.06 6.11
CA SER A 283 11.00 14.76 6.94
C SER A 283 10.59 16.18 7.28
N THR A 284 11.00 16.69 8.45
CA THR A 284 10.69 18.07 8.86
C THR A 284 11.48 19.13 8.08
N ASN A 285 12.60 18.73 7.46
CA ASN A 285 13.51 19.54 6.64
C ASN A 285 13.36 19.21 5.14
N GLU A 286 12.15 18.87 4.72
CA GLU A 286 11.79 18.41 3.37
C GLU A 286 12.39 19.27 2.23
N ASP A 287 12.29 20.59 2.36
CA ASP A 287 12.79 21.56 1.38
C ASP A 287 14.30 21.50 1.19
N GLU A 288 15.05 21.27 2.27
CA GLU A 288 16.51 21.18 2.24
C GLU A 288 16.92 19.86 1.58
N ARG A 289 16.31 18.76 2.01
CA ARG A 289 16.61 17.41 1.48
C ARG A 289 16.26 17.27 0.00
N ILE A 290 15.18 17.91 -0.46
CA ILE A 290 14.86 17.95 -1.91
C ILE A 290 15.92 18.71 -2.69
N LYS A 291 16.43 19.84 -2.19
CA LYS A 291 17.52 20.58 -2.86
C LYS A 291 18.81 19.77 -2.91
N GLU A 292 19.14 19.05 -1.84
CA GLU A 292 20.34 18.19 -1.79
C GLU A 292 20.26 17.05 -2.81
N ILE A 293 19.09 16.44 -2.97
CA ILE A 293 18.90 15.27 -3.85
C ILE A 293 18.72 15.67 -5.31
N TYR A 294 17.95 16.74 -5.58
CA TYR A 294 17.49 17.08 -6.93
C TYR A 294 18.10 18.36 -7.51
N GLY A 295 18.83 19.14 -6.71
CA GLY A 295 19.37 20.44 -7.12
C GLY A 295 18.33 21.56 -7.16
N GLU A 296 18.76 22.76 -7.55
CA GLU A 296 17.87 23.92 -7.85
C GLU A 296 17.22 23.82 -9.23
#